data_AF-A0A7W1Z356-F1
#
_entry.id   AF-A0A7W1Z356-F1
#
_cell.length_a   1.000
_cell.length_b   1.000
_cell.length_c   1.000
_cell.angle_alpha   90.00
_cell.angle_beta   90.00
_cell.angle_gamma   90.00
#
_symmetry.space_group_name_H-M   'P 1'
#
loop_
_entity.id
_entity.type
_entity.pdbx_description
1 polymer ?
#
loop_
_entity_poly.entity_id
_entity_poly.type
_entity_poly.pdbx_seq_one_letter_code
_entity_poly.pdbx_strand_id
1 'polypeptide(L)'
;MIDSDDFYLRVAYALSGCQLVEQELKLYITQALDYVGKCVGRRLPFKMSGEDYEDASLERLIDVFRKLTDNEALVAELRKFKAERNFLSHKGIAQCLDPWGELGGRSAEFMPRLHAVQAEAERLRWAIHEEGGSFKGDLAFGSFPECGLTFLRAASAAELKR
;
A
#
# COMPACT_ATOMS: atom_id res chain seq x y z
N MET A 1 19.81 -30.78 -7.21
CA MET A 1 20.65 -29.57 -7.20
C MET A 1 19.76 -28.48 -7.77
N ILE A 2 19.41 -27.46 -6.99
CA ILE A 2 18.66 -26.31 -7.54
C ILE A 2 19.67 -25.58 -8.43
N ASP A 3 19.32 -25.40 -9.69
CA ASP A 3 20.16 -24.64 -10.62
C ASP A 3 20.25 -23.20 -10.12
N SER A 4 21.43 -22.58 -10.20
CA SER A 4 21.64 -21.23 -9.67
C SER A 4 20.63 -20.25 -10.27
N ASP A 5 20.39 -20.40 -11.59
CA ASP A 5 19.41 -19.64 -12.37
C ASP A 5 17.96 -19.78 -11.85
N ASP A 6 17.55 -20.97 -11.38
CA ASP A 6 16.23 -21.16 -10.76
C ASP A 6 16.14 -20.41 -9.42
N PHE A 7 17.19 -20.41 -8.61
CA PHE A 7 17.20 -19.66 -7.35
C PHE A 7 17.12 -18.14 -7.59
N TYR A 8 17.89 -17.59 -8.54
CA TYR A 8 17.79 -16.17 -8.91
C TYR A 8 16.37 -15.81 -9.36
N LEU A 9 15.76 -16.65 -10.20
CA LEU A 9 14.41 -16.42 -10.70
C LEU A 9 13.39 -16.37 -9.55
N ARG A 10 13.55 -17.23 -8.54
CA ARG A 10 12.67 -17.28 -7.36
C ARG A 10 12.84 -16.05 -6.47
N VAL A 11 14.07 -15.58 -6.27
CA VAL A 11 14.35 -14.33 -5.54
C VAL A 11 13.76 -13.14 -6.29
N ALA A 12 13.97 -13.04 -7.60
CA ALA A 12 13.40 -12.00 -8.45
C ALA A 12 11.86 -12.00 -8.42
N TYR A 13 11.26 -13.20 -8.46
CA TYR A 13 9.81 -13.35 -8.35
C TYR A 13 9.28 -12.85 -7.00
N ALA A 14 9.88 -13.25 -5.88
CA ALA A 14 9.47 -12.78 -4.55
C ALA A 14 9.64 -11.25 -4.38
N LEU A 15 10.73 -10.68 -4.92
CA LEU A 15 10.93 -9.23 -4.96
C LEU A 15 9.88 -8.52 -5.81
N SER A 16 9.47 -9.11 -6.94
CA SER A 16 8.39 -8.55 -7.77
C SER A 16 7.07 -8.49 -7.00
N GLY A 17 6.76 -9.51 -6.18
CA GLY A 17 5.61 -9.49 -5.27
C GLY A 17 5.68 -8.31 -4.29
N CYS A 18 6.84 -8.06 -3.69
CA CYS A 18 7.05 -6.91 -2.80
C CYS A 18 6.80 -5.58 -3.52
N GLN A 19 7.29 -5.46 -4.77
CA GLN A 19 7.07 -4.27 -5.57
C GLN A 19 5.59 -4.05 -5.89
N LEU A 20 4.84 -5.11 -6.15
CA LEU A 20 3.39 -5.02 -6.38
C LEU A 20 2.63 -4.51 -5.15
N VAL A 21 3.04 -4.89 -3.93
CA VAL A 21 2.47 -4.33 -2.69
C VAL A 21 2.76 -2.83 -2.60
N GLU A 22 3.97 -2.39 -2.94
CA GLU A 22 4.31 -0.95 -2.98
C GLU A 22 3.44 -0.19 -4.00
N GLN A 23 3.22 -0.75 -5.19
CA GLN A 23 2.36 -0.12 -6.20
C GLN A 23 0.89 -0.07 -5.77
N GLU A 24 0.37 -1.10 -5.13
CA GLU A 24 -1.02 -1.09 -4.65
C GLU A 24 -1.21 -0.08 -3.51
N LEU A 25 -0.23 0.08 -2.60
CA LEU A 25 -0.25 1.14 -1.59
C LEU A 25 -0.27 2.53 -2.23
N LYS A 26 0.56 2.75 -3.26
CA LYS A 26 0.55 4.02 -4.01
C LYS A 26 -0.82 4.27 -4.63
N LEU A 27 -1.40 3.27 -5.28
CA LEU A 27 -2.74 3.37 -5.88
C LEU A 27 -3.81 3.74 -4.84
N TYR A 28 -3.81 3.05 -3.68
CA TYR A 28 -4.71 3.36 -2.58
C TYR A 28 -4.53 4.82 -2.13
N ILE A 29 -3.30 5.25 -1.87
CA ILE A 29 -2.99 6.60 -1.38
C ILE A 29 -3.46 7.64 -2.39
N THR A 30 -3.17 7.46 -3.68
CA THR A 30 -3.65 8.34 -4.76
C THR A 30 -5.16 8.50 -4.71
N GLN A 31 -5.88 7.37 -4.67
CA GLN A 31 -7.33 7.40 -4.68
C GLN A 31 -7.90 8.02 -3.40
N ALA A 32 -7.34 7.72 -2.23
CA ALA A 32 -7.76 8.29 -0.96
C ALA A 32 -7.54 9.82 -0.92
N LEU A 33 -6.40 10.30 -1.41
CA LEU A 33 -6.12 11.74 -1.47
C LEU A 33 -7.02 12.44 -2.49
N ASP A 34 -7.30 11.82 -3.64
CA ASP A 34 -8.29 12.32 -4.60
C ASP A 34 -9.68 12.42 -3.97
N TYR A 35 -10.07 11.42 -3.18
CA TYR A 35 -11.35 11.42 -2.46
C TYR A 35 -11.42 12.56 -1.46
N VAL A 36 -10.39 12.73 -0.64
CA VAL A 36 -10.26 13.84 0.32
C VAL A 36 -10.31 15.18 -0.40
N GLY A 37 -9.58 15.34 -1.51
CA GLY A 37 -9.55 16.56 -2.31
C GLY A 37 -10.93 16.93 -2.85
N LYS A 38 -11.71 15.94 -3.35
CA LYS A 38 -13.09 16.16 -3.80
C LYS A 38 -14.03 16.52 -2.64
N CYS A 39 -13.88 15.90 -1.47
CA CYS A 39 -14.70 16.19 -0.29
C CYS A 39 -14.48 17.62 0.25
N VAL A 40 -13.23 18.07 0.28
CA VAL A 40 -12.84 19.41 0.71
C VAL A 40 -13.18 20.46 -0.35
N GLY A 41 -13.03 20.12 -1.63
CA GLY A 41 -13.33 20.99 -2.76
C GLY A 41 -12.53 22.29 -2.71
N ARG A 42 -13.20 23.43 -2.91
CA ARG A 42 -12.56 24.77 -2.87
C ARG A 42 -12.47 25.38 -1.47
N ARG A 43 -12.82 24.65 -0.42
CA ARG A 43 -12.94 25.19 0.95
C ARG A 43 -11.59 25.33 1.64
N LEU A 44 -10.60 24.55 1.23
CA LEU A 44 -9.24 24.57 1.76
C LEU A 44 -8.25 24.18 0.63
N PRO A 45 -7.09 24.84 0.52
CA PRO A 45 -6.03 24.38 -0.36
C PRO A 45 -5.55 22.97 0.02
N PHE A 46 -5.73 22.01 -0.87
CA PHE A 46 -5.21 20.65 -0.75
C PHE A 46 -4.20 20.42 -1.87
N LYS A 47 -2.92 20.26 -1.52
CA LYS A 47 -1.80 20.23 -2.47
C LYS A 47 -1.08 18.88 -2.54
N MET A 48 -1.52 17.89 -1.76
CA MET A 48 -0.91 16.57 -1.80
C MET A 48 -1.22 15.89 -3.13
N SER A 49 -0.23 15.28 -3.75
CA SER A 49 -0.32 14.63 -5.06
C SER A 49 0.56 13.37 -5.13
N GLY A 50 0.50 12.65 -6.25
CA GLY A 50 1.36 11.49 -6.52
C GLY A 50 2.85 11.76 -6.38
N GLU A 51 3.28 12.99 -6.68
CA GLU A 51 4.69 13.41 -6.60
C GLU A 51 5.24 13.33 -5.17
N ASP A 52 4.39 13.46 -4.14
CA ASP A 52 4.82 13.43 -2.74
C ASP A 52 5.26 12.03 -2.26
N TYR A 53 4.91 10.97 -2.99
CA TYR A 53 5.18 9.59 -2.59
C TYR A 53 5.56 8.65 -3.74
N GLU A 54 5.82 9.18 -4.94
CA GLU A 54 6.26 8.40 -6.10
C GLU A 54 7.55 7.62 -5.78
N ASP A 55 8.53 8.25 -5.15
CA ASP A 55 9.81 7.62 -4.77
C ASP A 55 9.87 7.21 -3.29
N ALA A 56 8.71 7.18 -2.61
CA ALA A 56 8.67 6.82 -1.20
C ALA A 56 9.02 5.35 -0.96
N SER A 57 9.78 5.09 0.11
CA SER A 57 10.05 3.73 0.58
C SER A 57 8.77 3.03 1.06
N LEU A 58 8.75 1.69 1.07
CA LEU A 58 7.64 0.91 1.63
C LEU A 58 7.26 1.36 3.06
N GLU A 59 8.25 1.69 3.90
CA GLU A 59 8.00 2.23 5.24
C GLU A 59 7.21 3.54 5.20
N ARG A 60 7.63 4.46 4.33
CA ARG A 60 6.98 5.75 4.18
C ARG A 60 5.57 5.60 3.61
N LEU A 61 5.37 4.69 2.66
CA LEU A 61 4.05 4.37 2.12
C LEU A 61 3.12 3.80 3.20
N ILE A 62 3.59 2.86 4.03
CA ILE A 62 2.81 2.31 5.15
C ILE A 62 2.43 3.41 6.15
N ASP A 63 3.34 4.35 6.43
CA ASP A 63 3.06 5.46 7.34
C ASP A 63 2.01 6.44 6.82
N VAL A 64 1.97 6.67 5.50
CA VAL A 64 0.93 7.47 4.86
C VAL A 64 -0.39 6.69 4.84
N PHE A 65 -0.36 5.43 4.41
CA PHE A 65 -1.52 4.54 4.39
C PHE A 65 -2.23 4.50 5.75
N ARG A 66 -1.49 4.30 6.85
CA ARG A 66 -2.02 4.32 8.22
C ARG A 66 -2.81 5.59 8.58
N LYS A 67 -2.50 6.74 7.95
CA LYS A 67 -3.24 7.99 8.20
C LYS A 67 -4.55 8.08 7.42
N LEU A 68 -4.77 7.14 6.50
CA LEU A 68 -5.86 7.13 5.52
C LEU A 68 -6.75 5.89 5.66
N THR A 69 -6.50 5.03 6.66
CA THR A 69 -7.33 3.85 6.98
C THR A 69 -7.45 3.71 8.50
N ASP A 70 -8.58 3.16 8.96
CA ASP A 70 -8.77 2.73 10.34
C ASP A 70 -8.41 1.23 10.56
N ASN A 71 -7.95 0.54 9.50
CA ASN A 71 -7.61 -0.88 9.52
C ASN A 71 -6.22 -1.13 10.12
N GLU A 72 -6.14 -0.99 11.45
CA GLU A 72 -4.90 -1.19 12.22
C GLU A 72 -4.32 -2.61 12.09
N ALA A 73 -5.17 -3.61 11.83
CA ALA A 73 -4.72 -4.98 11.60
C ALA A 73 -3.90 -5.09 10.32
N LEU A 74 -4.41 -4.55 9.20
CA LEU A 74 -3.68 -4.53 7.93
C LEU A 74 -2.39 -3.72 8.01
N VAL A 75 -2.40 -2.59 8.73
CA VAL A 75 -1.18 -1.80 9.00
C VAL A 75 -0.13 -2.64 9.75
N ALA A 76 -0.54 -3.41 10.76
CA ALA A 76 0.36 -4.27 11.51
C ALA A 76 0.95 -5.40 10.64
N GLU A 77 0.15 -5.99 9.75
CA GLU A 77 0.60 -7.00 8.78
C GLU A 77 1.61 -6.42 7.78
N LEU A 78 1.34 -5.25 7.21
CA LEU A 78 2.27 -4.57 6.30
C LEU A 78 3.61 -4.25 6.96
N ARG A 79 3.61 -3.87 8.25
CA ARG A 79 4.84 -3.65 9.02
C ARG A 79 5.66 -4.92 9.20
N LYS A 80 5.01 -6.07 9.42
CA LYS A 80 5.70 -7.38 9.45
C LYS A 80 6.27 -7.73 8.08
N PHE A 81 5.48 -7.54 7.02
CA PHE A 81 5.91 -7.79 5.65
C PHE A 81 7.12 -6.95 5.23
N LYS A 82 7.20 -5.68 5.68
CA LYS A 82 8.39 -4.82 5.47
C LYS A 82 9.68 -5.49 5.95
N ALA A 83 9.65 -6.16 7.10
CA ALA A 83 10.84 -6.84 7.64
C ALA A 83 11.31 -7.98 6.72
N GLU A 84 10.36 -8.73 6.14
CA GLU A 84 10.65 -9.79 5.17
C GLU A 84 11.19 -9.24 3.85
N ARG A 85 10.60 -8.17 3.32
CA ARG A 85 11.10 -7.47 2.12
C ARG A 85 12.54 -6.98 2.32
N ASN A 86 12.84 -6.35 3.46
CA ASN A 86 14.20 -5.89 3.79
C ASN A 86 15.17 -7.08 3.90
N PHE A 87 14.74 -8.19 4.49
CA PHE A 87 15.53 -9.41 4.54
C PHE A 87 15.88 -9.91 3.13
N LEU A 88 14.91 -9.97 2.21
CA LEU A 88 15.15 -10.41 0.83
C LEU A 88 16.10 -9.49 0.08
N SER A 89 15.90 -8.17 0.17
CA SER A 89 16.76 -7.19 -0.50
C SER A 89 18.21 -7.23 -0.03
N HIS A 90 18.47 -7.55 1.24
CA HIS A 90 19.85 -7.58 1.76
C HIS A 90 20.50 -8.96 1.74
N LYS A 91 19.77 -10.01 2.15
CA LYS A 91 20.33 -11.36 2.32
C LYS A 91 20.03 -12.29 1.15
N GLY A 92 18.85 -12.16 0.53
CA GLY A 92 18.50 -12.93 -0.66
C GLY A 92 19.42 -12.59 -1.84
N ILE A 93 19.61 -11.29 -2.10
CA ILE A 93 20.51 -10.81 -3.15
C ILE A 93 21.98 -11.16 -2.86
N ALA A 94 22.41 -11.11 -1.60
CA ALA A 94 23.79 -11.48 -1.26
C ALA A 94 24.10 -12.96 -1.54
N GLN A 95 23.14 -13.87 -1.31
CA GLN A 95 23.31 -15.29 -1.68
C GLN A 95 23.35 -15.49 -3.19
N CYS A 96 22.57 -14.71 -3.93
CA CYS A 96 22.63 -14.64 -5.38
C CYS A 96 24.00 -14.12 -5.88
N LEU A 97 24.76 -13.35 -5.11
CA LEU A 97 26.02 -12.78 -5.58
C LEU A 97 27.26 -13.55 -5.13
N ASP A 98 27.11 -14.75 -4.58
CA ASP A 98 28.23 -15.58 -4.12
C ASP A 98 28.91 -16.35 -5.26
N PRO A 99 30.05 -15.87 -5.79
CA PRO A 99 30.70 -16.47 -6.96
C PRO A 99 31.44 -17.77 -6.59
N TRP A 100 31.69 -18.01 -5.31
CA TRP A 100 32.49 -19.12 -4.81
C TRP A 100 31.64 -20.29 -4.33
N GLY A 101 30.31 -20.13 -4.31
CA GLY A 101 29.36 -21.18 -3.96
C GLY A 101 29.45 -21.67 -2.52
N GLU A 102 30.17 -20.96 -1.65
CA GLU A 102 30.32 -21.30 -0.23
C GLU A 102 28.98 -21.15 0.53
N LEU A 103 28.08 -20.30 0.02
CA LEU A 103 26.69 -20.11 0.47
C LEU A 103 25.69 -21.01 -0.29
N GLY A 104 26.10 -21.67 -1.38
CA GLY A 104 25.25 -22.44 -2.29
C GLY A 104 24.58 -23.68 -1.66
N GLY A 105 25.01 -24.09 -0.46
CA GLY A 105 24.34 -25.12 0.33
C GLY A 105 23.06 -24.68 1.05
N ARG A 106 22.79 -23.36 1.15
CA ARG A 106 21.65 -22.82 1.94
C ARG A 106 20.46 -22.37 1.10
N SER A 107 20.54 -22.38 -0.23
CA SER A 107 19.44 -21.95 -1.11
C SER A 107 18.15 -22.74 -0.87
N ALA A 108 18.27 -24.05 -0.59
CA ALA A 108 17.14 -24.91 -0.24
C ALA A 108 16.42 -24.47 1.06
N GLU A 109 17.15 -23.89 2.02
CA GLU A 109 16.58 -23.37 3.28
C GLU A 109 15.84 -22.04 3.06
N PHE A 110 16.16 -21.32 1.99
CA PHE A 110 15.54 -20.04 1.63
C PHE A 110 14.25 -20.19 0.83
N MET A 111 14.11 -21.29 0.07
CA MET A 111 12.95 -21.52 -0.80
C MET A 111 11.59 -21.42 -0.09
N PRO A 112 11.37 -22.04 1.10
CA PRO A 112 10.11 -21.91 1.81
C PRO A 112 9.81 -20.45 2.17
N ARG A 113 10.84 -19.67 2.53
CA ARG A 113 10.70 -18.27 2.88
C ARG A 113 10.36 -17.41 1.66
N LEU A 114 11.00 -17.66 0.51
CA LEU A 114 10.66 -16.98 -0.76
C LEU A 114 9.19 -17.21 -1.15
N HIS A 115 8.73 -18.44 -1.03
CA HIS A 115 7.33 -18.80 -1.30
C HIS A 115 6.37 -18.11 -0.32
N ALA A 116 6.73 -18.08 0.97
CA ALA A 116 5.93 -17.42 1.99
C ALA A 116 5.80 -15.91 1.75
N VAL A 117 6.90 -15.23 1.40
CA VAL A 117 6.85 -13.79 1.05
C VAL A 117 5.98 -13.57 -0.17
N GLN A 118 6.12 -14.38 -1.22
CA GLN A 118 5.31 -14.24 -2.43
C GLN A 118 3.81 -14.39 -2.13
N ALA A 119 3.43 -15.45 -1.42
CA ALA A 119 2.03 -15.70 -1.05
C ALA A 119 1.48 -14.55 -0.18
N GLU A 120 2.29 -14.06 0.76
CA GLU A 120 1.91 -12.95 1.61
C GLU A 120 1.77 -11.63 0.84
N ALA A 121 2.66 -11.38 -0.13
CA ALA A 121 2.58 -10.22 -1.01
C ALA A 121 1.28 -10.22 -1.83
N GLU A 122 0.88 -11.38 -2.37
CA GLU A 122 -0.38 -11.53 -3.08
C GLU A 122 -1.58 -11.28 -2.16
N ARG A 123 -1.59 -11.88 -0.97
CA ARG A 123 -2.64 -11.66 0.03
C ARG A 123 -2.77 -10.19 0.41
N LEU A 124 -1.64 -9.53 0.72
CA LEU A 124 -1.62 -8.13 1.12
C LEU A 124 -2.05 -7.21 -0.01
N ARG A 125 -1.66 -7.49 -1.26
CA ARG A 125 -2.12 -6.73 -2.42
C ARG A 125 -3.65 -6.75 -2.51
N TRP A 126 -4.27 -7.92 -2.38
CA TRP A 126 -5.72 -8.04 -2.36
C TRP A 126 -6.34 -7.32 -1.17
N ALA A 127 -5.77 -7.46 0.03
CA ALA A 127 -6.28 -6.79 1.23
C ALA A 127 -6.25 -5.26 1.12
N ILE A 128 -5.16 -4.67 0.60
CA ILE A 128 -5.08 -3.23 0.31
C ILE A 128 -6.12 -2.83 -0.73
N HIS A 129 -6.30 -3.64 -1.78
CA HIS A 129 -7.26 -3.35 -2.83
C HIS A 129 -8.70 -3.25 -2.30
N GLU A 130 -9.10 -4.23 -1.48
CA GLU A 130 -10.42 -4.32 -0.86
C GLU A 130 -10.66 -3.19 0.16
N GLU A 131 -9.65 -2.82 0.95
CA GLU A 131 -9.73 -1.69 1.89
C GLU A 131 -10.12 -0.39 1.17
N GLY A 132 -9.58 -0.17 -0.03
CA GLY A 132 -9.94 0.99 -0.86
C GLY A 132 -11.38 0.97 -1.38
N GLY A 133 -12.07 -0.17 -1.32
CA GLY A 133 -13.47 -0.31 -1.72
C GLY A 133 -14.41 0.64 -0.97
N SER A 134 -14.05 1.01 0.26
CA SER A 134 -14.82 1.90 1.14
C SER A 134 -15.11 3.29 0.54
N PHE A 135 -14.22 3.83 -0.30
CA PHE A 135 -14.37 5.15 -0.92
C PHE A 135 -14.26 5.13 -2.46
N LYS A 136 -13.78 4.03 -3.07
CA LYS A 136 -13.71 3.88 -4.53
C LYS A 136 -15.08 4.03 -5.21
N GLY A 137 -16.15 3.55 -4.57
CA GLY A 137 -17.52 3.73 -5.06
C GLY A 137 -17.90 5.20 -5.18
N ASP A 138 -17.67 5.97 -4.11
CA ASP A 138 -17.95 7.40 -4.09
C ASP A 138 -17.13 8.17 -5.13
N LEU A 139 -15.86 7.80 -5.32
CA LEU A 139 -15.00 8.35 -6.36
C LEU A 139 -15.55 8.12 -7.77
N ALA A 140 -16.07 6.92 -8.05
CA ALA A 140 -16.55 6.52 -9.38
C ALA A 140 -17.92 7.14 -9.72
N PHE A 141 -18.80 7.24 -8.72
CA PHE A 141 -20.19 7.69 -8.92
C PHE A 141 -20.45 9.14 -8.50
N GLY A 142 -19.45 9.82 -7.93
CA GLY A 142 -19.56 11.22 -7.53
C GLY A 142 -20.40 11.45 -6.27
N SER A 143 -20.59 10.41 -5.46
CA SER A 143 -21.34 10.46 -4.20
C SER A 143 -20.46 11.04 -3.10
N PHE A 144 -20.30 12.36 -3.06
CA PHE A 144 -19.54 13.01 -1.99
C PHE A 144 -20.50 13.59 -0.95
N PRO A 145 -20.21 13.44 0.36
CA PRO A 145 -21.04 14.02 1.39
C PRO A 145 -21.15 15.54 1.17
N GLU A 146 -22.37 16.02 0.94
CA GLU A 146 -22.66 17.44 0.99
C GLU A 146 -22.33 17.91 2.40
N CYS A 147 -21.29 18.71 2.55
CA CYS A 147 -20.93 19.27 3.84
C CYS A 147 -22.12 20.11 4.33
N GLY A 148 -22.71 19.69 5.45
CA GLY A 148 -23.99 20.16 5.96
C GLY A 148 -24.09 21.68 6.10
N LEU A 149 -24.51 22.34 5.02
CA LEU A 149 -25.08 23.68 5.04
C LEU A 149 -26.61 23.64 5.00
N THR A 150 -27.21 22.46 4.85
CA THR A 150 -28.67 22.25 4.95
C THR A 150 -29.20 22.55 6.35
N PHE A 151 -28.41 22.38 7.42
CA PHE A 151 -28.83 22.78 8.77
C PHE A 151 -28.87 24.30 8.98
N LEU A 152 -28.01 25.07 8.32
CA LEU A 152 -28.00 26.54 8.45
C LEU A 152 -29.07 27.22 7.57
N ARG A 153 -29.46 26.61 6.44
CA ARG A 153 -30.60 27.12 5.65
C ARG A 153 -31.95 26.89 6.31
N ALA A 154 -32.12 25.83 7.11
CA ALA A 154 -33.35 25.59 7.87
C ALA A 154 -33.51 26.56 9.06
N ALA A 155 -32.41 26.97 9.70
CA ALA A 155 -32.44 27.94 10.80
C ALA A 155 -32.80 29.37 10.32
N SER A 156 -32.26 29.81 9.19
CA SER A 156 -32.54 31.15 8.64
C SER A 156 -34.00 31.33 8.17
N ALA A 157 -34.67 30.27 7.72
CA ALA A 157 -36.08 30.34 7.31
C ALA A 157 -37.06 30.37 8.49
N ALA A 158 -36.63 29.94 9.69
CA ALA A 158 -37.46 29.95 10.91
C ALA A 158 -37.40 31.30 11.66
N GLU A 159 -36.34 32.09 11.48
CA GLU A 159 -36.15 33.38 12.13
C GLU A 159 -36.81 34.57 11.39
N LEU A 160 -37.19 34.38 10.12
CA LEU A 160 -37.90 35.38 9.30
C LEU A 160 -39.44 35.29 9.39
N LYS A 161 -39.97 34.44 10.29
CA LYS A 161 -41.41 34.26 10.56
C LYS A 161 -41.82 34.57 12.00
N ARG A 162 -41.06 35.41 12.71
CA ARG A 162 -41.46 35.97 14.01
C ARG A 162 -41.63 37.47 13.93
#